data_AF-A0A1I2RFT9-F1
#
_entry.id   AF-A0A1I2RFT9-F1
#
_cell.length_a   1.000
_cell.length_b   1.000
_cell.length_c   1.000
_cell.angle_alpha   90.00
_cell.angle_beta   90.00
_cell.angle_gamma   90.00
#
_symmetry.space_group_name_H-M   'P 1'
#
loop_
_entity.id
_entity.type
_entity.pdbx_description
1 polymer ?
#
loop_
_entity_poly.entity_id
_entity_poly.type
_entity_poly.pdbx_seq_one_letter_code
_entity_poly.pdbx_strand_id
1 'polypeptide(L)'
;MSREKKFQVIDIVLFVLIILITIMAFCNKRFSMMVDSFFLPEERNKAYYDMLNSPSKCFECKELSQNGTKNLLANYLRSGDREAGYSITVNQDGTFLISGNYTGEYDASEAITPSGVDLNLPSGDYVLSDGGASSEDSVYIKLTGIKLLIGGGTEYVTIASLPGDGSFHWDRDPNVELYCEIVIRPRASLDNVEFRPMLLKVEDNANQDYQPCLTPNYDWKKDETDGGVKFYKYDINKGALDGEIVTKDDWKIMVNSMRFQMQADKAVIDLKDGHGIEIRKCEYPMGTYGKLNVSMTVRDGKEINIEDYNEVMKVINSNSEEIELSDVRDIYSYLKALGNGKYTILVSVSDDGVAALNREAMELLRKLGVKTNLAEQNIENVVNRAYYRNSFYCVLRHGKNVAEKIGEENLSLSGVLPDDAEYTIESSGQNTGGVNSSIRIDGNEYAMNFRGMNFVIYDEEQHFVVDSVCFDTNSGLYCHRQAEHM
;
A
#
# COMPACT_ATOMS: atom_id res chain seq x y z
N MET A 1 -34.04 32.91 39.66
CA MET A 1 -33.40 31.57 39.59
C MET A 1 -33.78 30.80 40.85
N SER A 2 -34.43 29.63 40.71
CA SER A 2 -34.79 28.80 41.88
C SER A 2 -33.55 28.45 42.69
N ARG A 3 -33.71 28.23 43.99
CA ARG A 3 -32.60 27.91 44.91
C ARG A 3 -31.77 26.73 44.40
N GLU A 4 -32.42 25.74 43.78
CA GLU A 4 -31.80 24.59 43.12
C GLU A 4 -30.86 24.96 41.96
N LYS A 5 -31.28 25.89 41.08
CA LYS A 5 -30.41 26.32 39.97
C LYS A 5 -29.15 27.04 40.45
N LYS A 6 -29.17 27.68 41.62
CA LYS A 6 -27.96 28.29 42.21
C LYS A 6 -26.99 27.23 42.73
N PHE A 7 -27.50 26.16 43.34
CA PHE A 7 -26.65 25.06 43.83
C PHE A 7 -25.96 24.32 42.68
N GLN A 8 -26.69 24.00 41.61
CA GLN A 8 -26.09 23.33 40.44
C GLN A 8 -24.97 24.14 39.77
N VAL A 9 -25.11 25.48 39.71
CA VAL A 9 -24.05 26.33 39.14
C VAL A 9 -22.81 26.35 40.05
N ILE A 10 -23.00 26.36 41.38
CA ILE A 10 -21.87 26.32 42.32
C ILE A 10 -21.13 24.99 42.22
N ASP A 11 -21.84 23.86 42.15
CA ASP A 11 -21.22 22.53 42.05
C ASP A 11 -20.44 22.35 40.75
N ILE A 12 -20.96 22.86 39.63
CA ILE A 12 -20.26 22.83 38.34
C ILE A 12 -18.98 23.69 38.38
N VAL A 13 -19.07 24.89 38.95
CA VAL A 13 -17.90 25.77 39.09
C VAL A 13 -16.84 25.12 39.99
N LEU A 14 -17.25 24.50 41.10
CA LEU A 14 -16.35 23.80 42.01
C LEU A 14 -15.68 22.60 41.32
N PHE A 15 -16.45 21.82 40.56
CA PHE A 15 -15.95 20.67 39.82
C PHE A 15 -14.93 21.05 38.76
N VAL A 16 -15.21 22.11 37.97
CA VAL A 16 -14.26 22.63 36.97
C VAL A 16 -13.00 23.17 37.64
N LEU A 17 -13.14 23.86 38.78
CA LEU A 17 -12.00 24.37 39.54
C LEU A 17 -11.11 23.21 40.04
N ILE A 18 -11.70 22.14 40.56
CA ILE A 18 -10.97 20.94 41.00
C ILE A 18 -10.21 20.32 39.82
N ILE A 19 -10.85 20.15 38.66
CA ILE A 19 -10.19 19.63 37.46
C ILE A 19 -9.01 20.50 37.05
N LEU A 20 -9.18 21.83 37.03
CA LEU A 20 -8.10 22.75 36.66
C LEU A 20 -6.94 22.69 37.66
N ILE A 21 -7.22 22.59 38.97
CA ILE A 21 -6.21 22.42 40.01
C ILE A 21 -5.48 21.08 39.82
N THR A 22 -6.20 20.01 39.51
CA THR A 22 -5.60 18.69 39.22
C THR A 22 -4.69 18.75 37.99
N ILE A 23 -5.15 19.35 36.88
CA ILE A 23 -4.33 19.52 35.67
C ILE A 23 -3.09 20.35 35.97
N MET A 24 -3.22 21.47 36.67
CA MET A 24 -2.07 22.31 37.07
C MET A 24 -1.10 21.56 37.98
N ALA A 25 -1.58 20.68 38.86
CA ALA A 25 -0.74 19.83 39.69
C ALA A 25 0.01 18.75 38.91
N PHE A 26 -0.50 18.28 37.77
CA PHE A 26 0.23 17.35 36.90
C PHE A 26 1.17 18.04 35.92
N CYS A 27 0.91 19.30 35.56
CA CYS A 27 1.69 20.00 34.53
C CYS A 27 2.73 20.98 35.09
N ASN A 28 2.80 21.22 36.40
CA ASN A 28 3.71 22.21 36.98
C ASN A 28 4.39 21.74 38.28
N LYS A 29 5.69 21.41 38.18
CA LYS A 29 6.55 20.97 39.28
C LYS A 29 6.43 21.76 40.57
N ARG A 30 6.46 23.10 40.50
CA ARG A 30 6.39 23.95 41.69
C ARG A 30 5.02 23.85 42.38
N PHE A 31 3.96 23.68 41.60
CA PHE A 31 2.61 23.53 42.13
C PHE A 31 2.39 22.14 42.72
N SER A 32 2.90 21.06 42.10
CA SER A 32 2.85 19.70 42.67
C SER A 32 3.56 19.63 44.02
N MET A 33 4.76 20.21 44.10
CA MET A 33 5.52 20.29 45.36
C MET A 33 4.76 21.05 46.44
N MET A 34 4.08 22.15 46.07
CA MET A 34 3.27 22.93 47.00
C MET A 34 2.07 22.12 47.50
N VAL A 35 1.32 21.46 46.62
CA VAL A 35 0.15 20.64 46.98
C VAL A 35 0.54 19.49 47.90
N ASP A 36 1.60 18.74 47.57
CA ASP A 36 2.07 17.65 48.41
C ASP A 36 2.52 18.13 49.79
N SER A 37 3.20 19.28 49.89
CA SER A 37 3.59 19.85 51.19
C SER A 37 2.41 20.23 52.08
N PHE A 38 1.22 20.44 51.51
CA PHE A 38 -0.01 20.74 52.23
C PHE A 38 -0.76 19.49 52.70
N PHE A 39 -0.78 18.43 51.88
CA PHE A 39 -1.61 17.24 52.12
C PHE A 39 -0.83 16.04 52.68
N LEU A 40 0.49 16.01 52.51
CA LEU A 40 1.34 14.91 52.94
C LEU A 40 2.33 15.41 54.00
N PRO A 41 2.36 14.82 55.20
CA PRO A 41 3.25 15.24 56.28
C PRO A 41 4.72 14.82 56.07
N GLU A 42 5.02 14.04 55.04
CA GLU A 42 6.34 13.47 54.78
C GLU A 42 6.99 14.15 53.56
N GLU A 43 8.24 14.62 53.73
CA GLU A 43 9.00 15.27 52.67
C GLU A 43 9.48 14.21 51.66
N ARG A 44 8.87 14.19 50.46
CA ARG A 44 9.22 13.22 49.41
C ARG A 44 10.58 13.55 48.80
N ASN A 45 11.30 12.51 48.38
CA ASN A 45 12.58 12.64 47.67
C ASN A 45 12.42 13.58 46.45
N LYS A 46 13.30 14.58 46.30
CA LYS A 46 13.25 15.54 45.18
C LYS A 46 13.18 14.87 43.79
N ALA A 47 13.83 13.71 43.63
CA ALA A 47 13.79 12.93 42.39
C ALA A 47 12.38 12.42 42.02
N TYR A 48 11.47 12.28 42.99
CA TYR A 48 10.06 11.94 42.75
C TYR A 48 9.35 13.00 41.89
N TYR A 49 9.61 14.28 42.16
CA TYR A 49 9.02 15.39 41.40
C TYR A 49 9.69 15.57 40.03
N ASP A 50 10.96 15.21 39.91
CA ASP A 50 11.64 15.13 38.62
C ASP A 50 11.02 14.03 37.76
N MET A 51 10.73 12.85 38.32
CA MET A 51 10.06 11.75 37.62
C MET A 51 8.61 12.07 37.20
N LEU A 52 7.87 12.86 37.98
CA LEU A 52 6.51 13.30 37.62
C LEU A 52 6.48 14.42 36.57
N ASN A 53 7.56 15.20 36.45
CA ASN A 53 7.64 16.37 35.57
C ASN A 53 8.64 16.22 34.42
N SER A 54 9.36 15.11 34.35
CA SER A 54 10.20 14.73 33.22
C SER A 54 9.29 14.03 32.23
N PRO A 55 8.89 14.68 31.12
CA PRO A 55 8.16 13.98 30.10
C PRO A 55 9.14 12.96 29.51
N SER A 56 8.93 11.68 29.80
CA SER A 56 9.52 10.63 28.97
C SER A 56 9.28 11.03 27.52
N LYS A 57 10.35 11.22 26.75
CA LYS A 57 10.21 11.62 25.35
C LYS A 57 9.63 10.44 24.59
N CYS A 58 8.31 10.47 24.43
CA CYS A 58 7.59 9.55 23.58
C CYS A 58 7.67 10.10 22.15
N PHE A 59 8.28 9.32 21.27
CA PHE A 59 8.28 9.62 19.85
C PHE A 59 7.23 8.71 19.20
N GLU A 60 6.11 9.31 18.80
CA GLU A 60 4.98 8.62 18.16
C GLU A 60 4.83 9.13 16.72
N CYS A 61 4.86 8.22 15.75
CA CYS A 61 4.39 8.53 14.39
C CYS A 61 2.91 8.15 14.28
N LYS A 62 2.02 9.12 14.55
CA LYS A 62 0.55 8.92 14.58
C LYS A 62 -0.04 8.39 13.28
N GLU A 63 0.63 8.65 12.17
CA GLU A 63 0.20 8.26 10.82
C GLU A 63 0.47 6.76 10.57
N LEU A 64 1.65 6.26 10.97
CA LEU A 64 2.02 4.86 10.80
C LEU A 64 1.26 3.92 11.75
N SER A 65 0.91 4.40 12.96
CA SER A 65 0.11 3.61 13.92
C SER A 65 -1.34 3.40 13.46
N GLN A 66 -1.87 4.30 12.62
CA GLN A 66 -3.22 4.26 12.08
C GLN A 66 -3.32 3.50 10.76
N ASN A 67 -2.26 3.51 9.94
CA ASN A 67 -2.26 2.99 8.58
C ASN A 67 -1.77 1.54 8.44
N GLY A 68 -1.35 0.89 9.54
CA GLY A 68 -1.00 -0.53 9.55
C GLY A 68 0.19 -0.85 8.65
N THR A 69 1.40 -0.50 9.09
CA THR A 69 2.62 -0.91 8.40
C THR A 69 2.85 -2.42 8.55
N LYS A 70 3.32 -3.09 7.48
CA LYS A 70 3.80 -4.49 7.55
C LYS A 70 5.10 -4.64 8.36
N ASN A 71 5.76 -3.53 8.68
CA ASN A 71 6.91 -3.50 9.55
C ASN A 71 6.45 -3.48 11.02
N LEU A 72 6.66 -4.58 11.73
CA LEU A 72 6.14 -4.82 13.08
C LEU A 72 6.86 -4.02 14.18
N LEU A 73 8.00 -3.39 13.88
CA LEU A 73 8.89 -2.81 14.90
C LEU A 73 8.85 -1.28 15.02
N ALA A 74 8.22 -0.55 14.09
CA ALA A 74 8.31 0.92 14.07
C ALA A 74 6.94 1.55 14.29
N ASN A 75 6.67 2.05 15.51
CA ASN A 75 5.55 2.98 15.78
C ASN A 75 5.69 3.75 17.11
N TYR A 76 6.47 3.26 18.06
CA TYR A 76 6.71 3.90 19.35
C TYR A 76 8.18 3.75 19.74
N LEU A 77 8.82 4.80 20.24
CA LEU A 77 10.13 4.72 20.91
C LEU A 77 10.06 5.47 22.24
N ARG A 78 10.51 4.81 23.31
CA ARG A 78 10.66 5.39 24.64
C ARG A 78 12.12 5.27 25.05
N SER A 79 12.79 6.41 25.18
CA SER A 79 14.11 6.47 25.84
C SER A 79 13.93 6.54 27.35
N GLY A 80 14.91 6.04 28.10
CA GLY A 80 15.00 6.23 29.54
C GLY A 80 15.10 7.71 29.92
N ASP A 81 14.78 8.00 31.18
CA ASP A 81 14.53 9.33 31.75
C ASP A 81 15.80 10.18 31.98
N ARG A 82 16.81 10.13 31.09
CA ARG A 82 18.14 10.72 31.35
C ARG A 82 18.60 11.69 30.26
N GLU A 83 19.40 12.68 30.67
CA GLU A 83 20.25 13.48 29.77
C GLU A 83 21.35 12.59 29.19
N ALA A 84 20.96 11.69 28.29
CA ALA A 84 21.81 10.60 27.81
C ALA A 84 22.92 11.06 26.84
N GLY A 85 23.05 12.36 26.57
CA GLY A 85 24.08 12.90 25.68
C GLY A 85 23.90 12.54 24.20
N TYR A 86 22.81 11.86 23.84
CA TYR A 86 22.40 11.57 22.47
C TYR A 86 20.98 12.06 22.16
N SER A 87 20.67 12.18 20.88
CA SER A 87 19.37 12.53 20.32
C SER A 87 18.88 11.43 19.39
N ILE A 88 17.59 11.14 19.43
CA ILE A 88 16.92 10.28 18.47
C ILE A 88 16.05 11.16 17.58
N THR A 89 16.20 11.02 16.27
CA THR A 89 15.30 11.63 15.29
C THR A 89 14.55 10.52 14.57
N VAL A 90 13.24 10.46 14.74
CA VAL A 90 12.39 9.51 14.01
C VAL A 90 11.98 10.13 12.68
N ASN A 91 12.30 9.45 11.60
CA ASN A 91 11.95 9.86 10.25
C ASN A 91 10.51 9.42 9.92
N GLN A 92 9.92 10.05 8.91
CA GLN A 92 8.56 9.73 8.46
C GLN A 92 8.44 8.31 7.90
N ASP A 93 9.55 7.72 7.44
CA ASP A 93 9.63 6.36 6.89
C ASP A 93 9.73 5.25 7.97
N GLY A 94 9.70 5.63 9.26
CA GLY A 94 9.84 4.70 10.39
C GLY A 94 11.28 4.36 10.75
N THR A 95 12.28 4.85 9.99
CA THR A 95 13.68 4.80 10.41
C THR A 95 13.94 5.81 11.52
N PHE A 96 15.02 5.64 12.26
CA PHE A 96 15.46 6.66 13.21
C PHE A 96 16.98 6.79 13.24
N LEU A 97 17.42 8.02 13.43
CA LEU A 97 18.82 8.40 13.56
C LEU A 97 19.15 8.59 15.03
N ILE A 98 20.22 7.93 15.49
CA ILE A 98 20.79 8.18 16.82
C ILE A 98 22.12 8.92 16.64
N SER A 99 22.21 10.08 17.27
CA SER A 99 23.40 10.95 17.21
C SER A 99 23.78 11.47 18.58
N GLY A 100 25.06 11.54 18.88
CA GLY A 100 25.61 12.06 20.14
C GLY A 100 26.46 11.04 20.89
N ASN A 101 26.81 11.37 22.13
CA ASN A 101 27.71 10.57 22.95
C ASN A 101 26.98 10.11 24.21
N TYR A 102 26.75 8.80 24.33
CA TYR A 102 26.22 8.23 25.56
C TYR A 102 27.36 8.05 26.56
N THR A 103 27.41 8.91 27.59
CA THR A 103 28.52 8.92 28.55
C THR A 103 28.41 7.82 29.60
N GLY A 104 27.20 7.31 29.88
CA GLY A 104 26.89 6.20 30.80
C GLY A 104 27.70 6.20 32.11
N GLU A 105 27.15 6.73 33.22
CA GLU A 105 27.90 6.83 34.49
C GLU A 105 28.20 5.49 35.19
N TYR A 106 27.58 4.41 34.75
CA TYR A 106 27.77 3.06 35.26
C TYR A 106 27.84 2.15 34.04
N ASP A 107 28.50 0.98 34.11
CA ASP A 107 28.57 -0.01 33.02
C ASP A 107 27.18 -0.55 32.56
N ALA A 108 26.09 0.11 32.96
CA ALA A 108 24.72 -0.11 32.54
C ALA A 108 24.45 0.55 31.19
N SER A 109 24.03 -0.26 30.23
CA SER A 109 23.49 0.19 28.96
C SER A 109 22.14 0.89 29.12
N GLU A 110 21.82 1.79 28.18
CA GLU A 110 20.46 2.35 28.06
C GLU A 110 19.65 1.51 27.08
N ALA A 111 18.46 1.08 27.48
CA ALA A 111 17.51 0.40 26.61
C ALA A 111 16.44 1.40 26.15
N ILE A 112 16.31 1.55 24.84
CA ILE A 112 15.19 2.22 24.19
C ILE A 112 14.18 1.13 23.84
N THR A 113 12.98 1.24 24.39
CA THR A 113 11.92 0.26 24.15
C THR A 113 10.81 0.85 23.31
N PRO A 114 10.27 0.12 22.32
CA PRO A 114 8.98 0.44 21.74
C PRO A 114 7.93 0.29 22.81
N SER A 115 7.37 1.40 23.28
CA SER A 115 6.41 1.34 24.38
C SER A 115 5.10 0.71 23.93
N GLY A 116 4.73 -0.42 24.57
CA GLY A 116 3.34 -0.84 24.70
C GLY A 116 2.73 -1.62 23.54
N VAL A 117 3.53 -2.21 22.66
CA VAL A 117 3.02 -3.15 21.66
C VAL A 117 3.54 -4.53 22.02
N ASP A 118 2.69 -5.35 22.65
CA ASP A 118 2.93 -6.79 22.72
C ASP A 118 3.06 -7.29 21.28
N LEU A 119 4.26 -7.70 20.89
CA LEU A 119 4.50 -8.28 19.57
C LEU A 119 3.80 -9.64 19.53
N ASN A 120 2.52 -9.63 19.15
CA ASN A 120 1.70 -10.83 19.03
C ASN A 120 1.98 -11.54 17.70
N LEU A 121 3.18 -12.11 17.58
CA LEU A 121 3.62 -12.80 16.38
C LEU A 121 2.95 -14.19 16.27
N PRO A 122 2.46 -14.60 15.08
CA PRO A 122 2.06 -15.98 14.85
C PRO A 122 3.28 -16.91 14.88
N SER A 123 3.09 -18.20 15.18
CA SER A 123 4.20 -19.16 15.12
C SER A 123 4.81 -19.19 13.70
N GLY A 124 6.12 -19.36 13.63
CA GLY A 124 6.87 -19.44 12.38
C GLY A 124 8.34 -19.07 12.54
N ASP A 125 9.08 -19.17 11.44
CA ASP A 125 10.47 -18.73 11.37
C ASP A 125 10.54 -17.23 11.06
N TYR A 126 11.44 -16.51 11.71
CA TYR A 126 11.61 -15.07 11.60
C TYR A 126 13.07 -14.65 11.42
N VAL A 127 13.27 -13.46 10.83
CA VAL A 127 14.56 -12.79 10.73
C VAL A 127 14.42 -11.34 11.21
N LEU A 128 15.22 -10.97 12.21
CA LEU A 128 15.43 -9.61 12.69
C LEU A 128 16.53 -8.93 11.87
N SER A 129 16.28 -7.71 11.43
CA SER A 129 17.23 -6.83 10.75
C SER A 129 17.14 -5.42 11.32
N ASP A 130 18.22 -4.67 11.25
CA ASP A 130 18.29 -3.26 11.64
C ASP A 130 18.96 -2.39 10.57
N GLY A 131 19.19 -2.95 9.38
CA GLY A 131 19.92 -2.30 8.30
C GLY A 131 21.45 -2.25 8.49
N GLY A 132 22.01 -3.03 9.42
CA GLY A 132 23.44 -3.03 9.73
C GLY A 132 23.87 -1.94 10.70
N ALA A 133 22.91 -1.37 11.45
CA ALA A 133 23.15 -0.30 12.41
C ALA A 133 23.88 -0.79 13.67
N SER A 134 23.63 -2.03 14.07
CA SER A 134 24.17 -2.61 15.29
C SER A 134 25.65 -2.92 15.15
N SER A 135 26.38 -2.65 16.23
CA SER A 135 27.79 -3.01 16.36
C SER A 135 28.06 -3.58 17.75
N GLU A 136 29.15 -4.34 17.88
CA GLU A 136 29.49 -4.97 19.16
C GLU A 136 29.81 -3.93 20.24
N ASP A 137 30.28 -2.73 19.85
CA ASP A 137 30.86 -1.76 20.78
C ASP A 137 29.98 -0.53 21.06
N SER A 138 28.96 -0.26 20.24
CA SER A 138 28.20 0.98 20.33
C SER A 138 26.72 0.77 20.64
N VAL A 139 25.97 0.19 19.72
CA VAL A 139 24.52 0.09 19.80
C VAL A 139 24.10 -1.25 19.21
N TYR A 140 23.11 -1.91 19.80
CA TYR A 140 22.69 -3.23 19.37
C TYR A 140 21.18 -3.40 19.53
N ILE A 141 20.52 -4.19 18.69
CA ILE A 141 19.09 -4.51 18.84
C ILE A 141 18.93 -5.91 19.44
N LYS A 142 17.93 -6.07 20.31
CA LYS A 142 17.66 -7.32 21.01
C LYS A 142 16.16 -7.58 21.06
N LEU A 143 15.76 -8.81 20.71
CA LEU A 143 14.42 -9.32 20.91
C LEU A 143 14.42 -10.26 22.13
N THR A 144 13.60 -9.94 23.13
CA THR A 144 13.48 -10.64 24.41
C THR A 144 12.07 -11.21 24.56
N GLY A 145 11.98 -12.51 24.84
CA GLY A 145 10.75 -13.15 25.32
C GLY A 145 10.65 -13.03 26.84
N ILE A 146 9.51 -12.57 27.32
CA ILE A 146 9.18 -12.47 28.74
C ILE A 146 8.14 -13.55 29.05
N LYS A 147 8.55 -14.62 29.72
CA LYS A 147 7.69 -15.72 30.12
C LYS A 147 7.15 -15.51 31.53
N LEU A 148 5.82 -15.49 31.67
CA LEU A 148 5.17 -15.45 32.98
C LEU A 148 5.13 -16.86 33.59
N LEU A 149 5.71 -17.01 34.78
CA LEU A 149 5.80 -18.29 35.49
C LEU A 149 4.65 -18.46 36.48
N ILE A 150 4.28 -19.73 36.73
CA ILE A 150 3.31 -20.08 37.77
C ILE A 150 3.85 -19.61 39.12
N GLY A 151 3.09 -18.75 39.80
CA GLY A 151 3.49 -18.11 41.06
C GLY A 151 3.90 -16.64 40.93
N GLY A 152 3.78 -16.03 39.74
CA GLY A 152 3.99 -14.59 39.52
C GLY A 152 5.45 -14.20 39.27
N GLY A 153 6.34 -15.18 39.05
CA GLY A 153 7.70 -14.92 38.59
C GLY A 153 7.75 -14.61 37.09
N THR A 154 8.87 -14.06 36.65
CA THR A 154 9.10 -13.72 35.24
C THR A 154 10.47 -14.23 34.81
N GLU A 155 10.53 -14.88 33.65
CA GLU A 155 11.77 -15.32 33.02
C GLU A 155 12.00 -14.53 31.73
N TYR A 156 13.23 -14.04 31.54
CA TYR A 156 13.63 -13.26 30.36
C TYR A 156 14.57 -14.10 29.50
N VAL A 157 14.19 -14.33 28.25
CA VAL A 157 14.98 -15.11 27.29
C VAL A 157 15.31 -14.23 26.11
N THR A 158 16.60 -14.14 25.76
CA THR A 158 17.00 -13.47 24.51
C THR A 158 16.68 -14.42 23.35
N ILE A 159 15.84 -13.97 22.42
CA ILE A 159 15.37 -14.75 21.29
C ILE A 159 16.24 -14.49 20.06
N ALA A 160 16.52 -13.21 19.81
CA ALA A 160 17.39 -12.77 18.71
C ALA A 160 18.13 -11.49 19.11
N SER A 161 19.28 -11.24 18.51
CA SER A 161 20.03 -9.99 18.72
C SER A 161 20.96 -9.68 17.57
N LEU A 162 21.16 -8.40 17.27
CA LEU A 162 22.17 -7.92 16.33
C LEU A 162 23.13 -6.96 17.04
N PRO A 163 24.46 -7.02 16.79
CA PRO A 163 25.08 -8.01 15.91
C PRO A 163 25.05 -9.40 16.57
N GLY A 164 24.79 -10.44 15.79
CA GLY A 164 24.53 -11.79 16.31
C GLY A 164 23.60 -12.57 15.39
N ASP A 165 22.94 -13.59 15.94
CA ASP A 165 21.92 -14.32 15.21
C ASP A 165 20.58 -13.55 15.28
N GLY A 166 20.19 -12.99 14.13
CA GLY A 166 18.89 -12.37 13.95
C GLY A 166 17.78 -13.35 13.58
N SER A 167 18.12 -14.60 13.24
CA SER A 167 17.15 -15.61 12.82
C SER A 167 16.64 -16.39 14.02
N PHE A 168 15.34 -16.64 14.10
CA PHE A 168 14.76 -17.43 15.17
C PHE A 168 13.47 -18.12 14.75
N HIS A 169 13.20 -19.28 15.33
CA HIS A 169 11.88 -19.88 15.30
C HIS A 169 11.06 -19.35 16.46
N TRP A 170 9.87 -18.84 16.19
CA TRP A 170 8.91 -18.44 17.19
C TRP A 170 7.79 -19.48 17.27
N ASP A 171 7.63 -20.09 18.43
CA ASP A 171 6.44 -20.87 18.75
C ASP A 171 5.57 -20.06 19.72
N ARG A 172 4.42 -19.61 19.24
CA ARG A 172 3.54 -18.70 19.97
C ARG A 172 3.05 -19.36 21.26
N ASP A 173 3.64 -18.95 22.38
CA ASP A 173 3.17 -19.28 23.72
C ASP A 173 2.32 -18.10 24.24
N PRO A 174 1.03 -18.32 24.59
CA PRO A 174 0.17 -17.25 25.10
C PRO A 174 0.64 -16.67 26.45
N ASN A 175 1.61 -17.28 27.13
CA ASN A 175 2.20 -16.77 28.37
C ASN A 175 3.56 -16.09 28.16
N VAL A 176 3.98 -15.91 26.91
CA VAL A 176 5.23 -15.24 26.57
C VAL A 176 4.93 -13.98 25.78
N GLU A 177 5.34 -12.84 26.32
CA GLU A 177 5.30 -11.56 25.64
C GLU A 177 6.64 -11.31 24.95
N LEU A 178 6.61 -10.67 23.78
CA LEU A 178 7.81 -10.34 23.01
C LEU A 178 8.10 -8.85 23.10
N TYR A 179 9.35 -8.52 23.43
CA TYR A 179 9.85 -7.15 23.57
C TYR A 179 11.07 -6.96 22.67
N CYS A 180 11.08 -5.86 21.92
CA CYS A 180 12.27 -5.44 21.18
C CYS A 180 12.94 -4.28 21.93
N GLU A 181 14.25 -4.25 22.00
CA GLU A 181 15.03 -3.24 22.72
C GLU A 181 16.20 -2.81 21.85
N ILE A 182 16.42 -1.50 21.71
CA ILE A 182 17.68 -0.96 21.18
C ILE A 182 18.53 -0.57 22.36
N VAL A 183 19.71 -1.15 22.46
CA VAL A 183 20.59 -0.99 23.60
C VAL A 183 21.82 -0.20 23.20
N ILE A 184 22.03 0.95 23.85
CA ILE A 184 23.21 1.78 23.66
C ILE A 184 24.21 1.47 24.77
N ARG A 185 25.42 1.07 24.38
CA ARG A 185 26.51 0.73 25.31
C ARG A 185 27.13 1.98 25.91
N PRO A 186 27.59 1.93 27.17
CA PRO A 186 28.34 3.02 27.79
C PRO A 186 29.49 3.50 26.90
N ARG A 187 29.68 4.81 26.82
CA ARG A 187 30.72 5.48 26.02
C ARG A 187 30.53 5.36 24.50
N ALA A 188 29.37 4.90 24.03
CA ALA A 188 29.05 4.91 22.61
C ALA A 188 29.09 6.34 22.05
N SER A 189 29.86 6.52 20.99
CA SER A 189 29.83 7.72 20.15
C SER A 189 29.08 7.37 18.88
N LEU A 190 27.94 8.00 18.68
CA LEU A 190 27.00 7.71 17.60
C LEU A 190 26.97 8.94 16.69
N ASP A 191 27.42 8.80 15.45
CA ASP A 191 27.34 9.85 14.44
C ASP A 191 26.29 9.47 13.41
N ASN A 192 25.05 9.92 13.63
CA ASN A 192 23.92 9.67 12.74
C ASN A 192 23.74 8.18 12.39
N VAL A 193 23.81 7.32 13.41
CA VAL A 193 23.60 5.88 13.23
C VAL A 193 22.13 5.67 12.89
N GLU A 194 21.88 5.26 11.64
CA GLU A 194 20.55 5.04 11.09
C GLU A 194 20.08 3.62 11.38
N PHE A 195 18.99 3.49 12.11
CA PHE A 195 18.33 2.22 12.39
C PHE A 195 17.15 1.99 11.46
N ARG A 196 17.11 0.77 10.92
CA ARG A 196 16.08 0.27 10.03
C ARG A 196 15.47 -1.02 10.59
N PRO A 197 14.79 -0.96 11.76
CA PRO A 197 14.34 -2.18 12.42
C PRO A 197 13.30 -2.88 11.56
N MET A 198 13.50 -4.16 11.32
CA MET A 198 12.59 -5.02 10.57
C MET A 198 12.52 -6.41 11.17
N LEU A 199 11.31 -6.96 11.17
CA LEU A 199 11.05 -8.33 11.56
C LEU A 199 10.25 -9.03 10.46
N LEU A 200 10.85 -10.04 9.84
CA LEU A 200 10.33 -10.72 8.65
C LEU A 200 9.98 -12.18 8.96
N LYS A 201 8.85 -12.69 8.47
CA LYS A 201 8.50 -14.12 8.53
C LYS A 201 9.07 -14.86 7.31
N VAL A 202 9.77 -15.97 7.53
CA VAL A 202 10.54 -16.69 6.49
C VAL A 202 9.67 -17.40 5.45
N GLU A 203 8.42 -17.76 5.76
CA GLU A 203 7.52 -18.40 4.79
C GLU A 203 7.02 -17.41 3.71
N ASP A 204 7.03 -16.11 4.01
CA ASP A 204 6.66 -15.03 3.06
C ASP A 204 7.84 -14.61 2.16
N ASN A 205 8.99 -15.29 2.31
CA ASN A 205 10.31 -14.88 1.81
C ASN A 205 10.60 -15.37 0.37
N ALA A 206 9.60 -15.93 -0.32
CA ALA A 206 9.76 -16.34 -1.72
C ALA A 206 9.81 -15.17 -2.71
N ASN A 207 9.46 -13.94 -2.30
CA ASN A 207 9.44 -12.77 -3.20
C ASN A 207 9.36 -11.38 -2.52
N GLN A 208 9.86 -11.19 -1.30
CA GLN A 208 9.85 -9.85 -0.67
C GLN A 208 11.21 -9.47 -0.09
N ASP A 209 11.92 -8.64 -0.85
CA ASP A 209 12.99 -7.80 -0.34
C ASP A 209 12.46 -6.91 0.81
N TYR A 210 13.37 -6.47 1.68
CA TYR A 210 13.15 -5.41 2.67
C TYR A 210 12.16 -4.36 2.12
N GLN A 211 10.98 -4.22 2.75
CA GLN A 211 10.03 -3.14 2.46
C GLN A 211 10.22 -2.03 3.50
N PRO A 212 11.03 -1.02 3.21
CA PRO A 212 10.90 0.23 3.91
C PRO A 212 9.56 0.86 3.54
N CYS A 213 9.15 1.90 4.28
CA CYS A 213 8.31 2.92 3.66
C CYS A 213 9.08 3.48 2.45
N LEU A 214 8.83 2.94 1.25
CA LEU A 214 9.30 3.39 -0.07
C LEU A 214 10.77 3.92 -0.10
N THR A 215 11.78 3.04 -0.18
CA THR A 215 13.22 3.40 -0.31
C THR A 215 13.81 2.72 -1.54
N PRO A 216 14.79 3.34 -2.24
CA PRO A 216 15.29 2.83 -3.51
C PRO A 216 16.24 1.65 -3.37
N ASN A 217 16.30 0.83 -4.42
CA ASN A 217 17.40 -0.08 -4.70
C ASN A 217 18.61 0.72 -5.23
N TYR A 218 19.77 0.57 -4.59
CA TYR A 218 21.01 1.13 -5.11
C TYR A 218 21.58 0.17 -6.16
N ASP A 219 21.44 0.52 -7.44
CA ASP A 219 21.88 -0.33 -8.56
C ASP A 219 23.08 0.30 -9.27
N TRP A 220 24.14 -0.49 -9.48
CA TRP A 220 25.33 -0.04 -10.18
C TRP A 220 25.44 -0.77 -11.51
N LYS A 221 25.17 -0.05 -12.60
CA LYS A 221 25.39 -0.57 -13.95
C LYS A 221 26.56 0.13 -14.62
N LYS A 222 27.53 -0.66 -15.03
CA LYS A 222 28.65 -0.20 -15.86
C LYS A 222 28.19 -0.24 -17.31
N ASP A 223 27.72 0.88 -17.84
CA ASP A 223 27.48 1.02 -19.27
C ASP A 223 28.84 1.11 -20.00
N GLU A 224 29.08 0.21 -20.95
CA GLU A 224 30.31 0.19 -21.76
C GLU A 224 30.46 1.43 -22.64
N THR A 225 29.39 2.21 -22.83
CA THR A 225 29.36 3.37 -23.73
C THR A 225 29.41 4.74 -23.06
N ASP A 226 29.12 4.85 -21.76
CA ASP A 226 28.87 6.17 -21.11
C ASP A 226 29.56 6.35 -19.74
N GLY A 227 30.74 5.75 -19.56
CA GLY A 227 31.61 6.06 -18.42
C GLY A 227 31.14 5.60 -17.03
N GLY A 228 30.08 4.79 -16.95
CA GLY A 228 29.55 4.25 -15.69
C GLY A 228 28.83 5.30 -14.85
N VAL A 229 27.56 5.55 -15.18
CA VAL A 229 26.70 6.48 -14.42
C VAL A 229 26.18 5.78 -13.16
N LYS A 230 26.34 6.43 -11.99
CA LYS A 230 25.70 5.99 -10.74
C LYS A 230 24.28 6.54 -10.67
N PHE A 231 23.32 5.71 -10.27
CA PHE A 231 21.95 6.17 -10.05
C PHE A 231 21.26 5.44 -8.91
N TYR A 232 20.28 6.11 -8.29
CA TYR A 232 19.33 5.47 -7.38
C TYR A 232 18.13 4.97 -8.18
N LYS A 233 17.69 3.74 -7.93
CA LYS A 233 16.55 3.14 -8.63
C LYS A 233 15.39 2.92 -7.67
N TYR A 234 14.26 3.54 -7.96
CA TYR A 234 13.00 3.38 -7.23
C TYR A 234 12.07 2.52 -8.08
N ASP A 235 11.71 1.35 -7.57
CA ASP A 235 10.83 0.42 -8.26
C ASP A 235 9.39 0.62 -7.79
N ILE A 236 8.52 1.07 -8.69
CA ILE A 236 7.12 1.33 -8.39
C ILE A 236 6.29 0.72 -9.51
N ASN A 237 5.39 -0.22 -9.21
CA ASN A 237 4.45 -0.66 -10.25
C ASN A 237 3.56 0.52 -10.66
N LYS A 238 3.40 0.79 -11.95
CA LYS A 238 2.50 1.86 -12.45
C LYS A 238 1.11 1.80 -11.81
N GLY A 239 0.56 0.60 -11.60
CA GLY A 239 -0.73 0.40 -10.94
C GLY A 239 -0.76 0.87 -9.48
N ALA A 240 0.37 0.96 -8.78
CA ALA A 240 0.41 1.49 -7.42
C ALA A 240 0.21 3.01 -7.36
N LEU A 241 0.38 3.71 -8.47
CA LEU A 241 0.23 5.16 -8.54
C LEU A 241 -1.22 5.62 -8.75
N ASP A 242 -2.18 4.71 -8.95
CA ASP A 242 -3.60 5.04 -9.16
C ASP A 242 -4.30 5.75 -7.97
N GLY A 243 -3.59 5.93 -6.86
CA GLY A 243 -4.05 6.61 -5.66
C GLY A 243 -4.61 5.66 -4.59
N GLU A 244 -4.77 4.36 -4.87
CA GLU A 244 -5.19 3.38 -3.88
C GLU A 244 -4.02 2.88 -3.01
N ILE A 245 -2.80 2.86 -3.57
CA ILE A 245 -1.61 2.32 -2.90
C ILE A 245 -0.59 3.41 -2.59
N VAL A 246 -0.24 4.27 -3.54
CA VAL A 246 0.64 5.43 -3.33
C VAL A 246 -0.22 6.69 -3.34
N THR A 247 -0.36 7.33 -2.19
CA THR A 247 -1.09 8.59 -2.07
C THR A 247 -0.23 9.77 -2.50
N LYS A 248 -0.87 10.94 -2.62
CA LYS A 248 -0.18 12.21 -2.86
C LYS A 248 0.84 12.52 -1.75
N ASP A 249 0.54 12.17 -0.51
CA ASP A 249 1.42 12.43 0.62
C ASP A 249 2.62 11.47 0.62
N ASP A 250 2.41 10.20 0.27
CA ASP A 250 3.50 9.22 0.06
C ASP A 250 4.45 9.67 -1.06
N TRP A 251 3.89 10.16 -2.17
CA TRP A 251 4.68 10.71 -3.28
C TRP A 251 5.55 11.88 -2.83
N LYS A 252 4.96 12.80 -2.05
CA LYS A 252 5.68 13.98 -1.53
C LYS A 252 6.81 13.57 -0.59
N ILE A 253 6.60 12.57 0.26
CA ILE A 253 7.64 12.01 1.13
C ILE A 253 8.76 11.42 0.29
N MET A 254 8.42 10.60 -0.70
CA MET A 254 9.40 9.95 -1.60
C MET A 254 10.25 10.98 -2.36
N VAL A 255 9.64 12.01 -2.95
CA VAL A 255 10.34 13.08 -3.68
C VAL A 255 11.23 13.91 -2.76
N ASN A 256 10.79 14.18 -1.53
CA ASN A 256 11.65 14.82 -0.53
C ASN A 256 12.84 13.92 -0.16
N SER A 257 12.64 12.62 0.04
CA SER A 257 13.74 11.68 0.31
C SER A 257 14.73 11.63 -0.85
N MET A 258 14.27 11.60 -2.11
CA MET A 258 15.15 11.66 -3.30
C MET A 258 16.04 12.91 -3.27
N ARG A 259 15.48 14.07 -2.94
CA ARG A 259 16.22 15.34 -2.86
C ARG A 259 17.41 15.27 -1.91
N PHE A 260 17.23 14.64 -0.75
CA PHE A 260 18.26 14.56 0.28
C PHE A 260 19.22 13.38 0.08
N GLN A 261 18.75 12.29 -0.52
CA GLN A 261 19.53 11.05 -0.70
C GLN A 261 20.34 11.01 -2.01
N MET A 262 20.05 11.86 -2.99
CA MET A 262 20.72 11.84 -4.29
C MET A 262 22.18 12.33 -4.23
N GLN A 263 23.07 11.44 -3.79
CA GLN A 263 24.53 11.59 -3.89
C GLN A 263 25.07 11.23 -5.29
N ALA A 264 24.30 10.47 -6.06
CA ALA A 264 24.60 10.04 -7.42
C ALA A 264 24.23 11.13 -8.46
N ASP A 265 24.58 10.90 -9.72
CA ASP A 265 24.34 11.86 -10.81
C ASP A 265 22.84 11.99 -11.14
N LYS A 266 22.08 10.92 -10.90
CA LYS A 266 20.63 10.87 -11.12
C LYS A 266 19.90 9.88 -10.22
N ALA A 267 18.59 10.02 -10.15
CA ALA A 267 17.65 9.04 -9.65
C ALA A 267 16.71 8.59 -10.79
N VAL A 268 16.20 7.37 -10.71
CA VAL A 268 15.27 6.81 -11.69
C VAL A 268 14.11 6.16 -10.95
N ILE A 269 12.88 6.50 -11.33
CA ILE A 269 11.67 5.79 -10.92
C ILE A 269 11.30 4.85 -12.08
N ASP A 270 11.46 3.54 -11.88
CA ASP A 270 11.12 2.48 -12.84
C ASP A 270 9.69 2.01 -12.58
N LEU A 271 8.81 2.23 -13.58
CA LEU A 271 7.38 1.93 -13.46
C LEU A 271 7.01 0.45 -13.71
N LYS A 272 8.03 -0.38 -14.00
CA LYS A 272 7.92 -1.82 -14.30
C LYS A 272 7.14 -2.17 -15.57
N ASP A 273 6.79 -1.18 -16.38
CA ASP A 273 6.11 -1.32 -17.68
C ASP A 273 7.01 -0.88 -18.86
N GLY A 274 8.33 -0.77 -18.62
CA GLY A 274 9.30 -0.25 -19.59
C GLY A 274 9.40 1.28 -19.64
N HIS A 275 8.54 1.99 -18.91
CA HIS A 275 8.63 3.44 -18.73
C HIS A 275 9.16 3.80 -17.34
N GLY A 276 9.55 5.05 -17.20
CA GLY A 276 10.03 5.59 -15.94
C GLY A 276 10.24 7.08 -15.97
N ILE A 277 10.71 7.60 -14.84
CA ILE A 277 11.06 9.02 -14.66
C ILE A 277 12.54 9.09 -14.32
N GLU A 278 13.32 9.74 -15.18
CA GLU A 278 14.72 10.08 -14.91
C GLU A 278 14.80 11.46 -14.26
N ILE A 279 15.51 11.56 -13.14
CA ILE A 279 15.67 12.80 -12.38
C ILE A 279 17.17 13.08 -12.25
N ARG A 280 17.69 14.04 -12.99
CA ARG A 280 19.09 14.42 -12.91
C ARG A 280 19.31 15.36 -11.73
N LYS A 281 20.43 15.19 -11.03
CA LYS A 281 20.72 15.98 -9.82
C LYS A 281 20.72 17.50 -10.06
N CYS A 282 21.20 17.92 -11.23
CA CYS A 282 21.25 19.33 -11.61
C CYS A 282 19.91 19.90 -12.11
N GLU A 283 18.91 19.05 -12.34
CA GLU A 283 17.62 19.43 -12.94
C GLU A 283 16.47 19.39 -11.93
N TYR A 284 16.68 18.84 -10.72
CA TYR A 284 15.67 18.80 -9.66
C TYR A 284 15.05 20.19 -9.38
N PRO A 285 13.70 20.30 -9.25
CA PRO A 285 12.70 19.22 -9.19
C PRO A 285 12.16 18.77 -10.56
N MET A 286 12.80 19.13 -11.66
CA MET A 286 12.41 18.61 -12.97
C MET A 286 12.91 17.18 -13.15
N GLY A 287 12.06 16.36 -13.78
CA GLY A 287 12.39 15.02 -14.25
C GLY A 287 11.88 14.83 -15.68
N THR A 288 12.32 13.76 -16.31
CA THR A 288 11.92 13.38 -17.67
C THR A 288 11.21 12.04 -17.63
N TYR A 289 9.92 12.00 -17.99
CA TYR A 289 9.14 10.76 -18.10
C TYR A 289 9.23 10.19 -19.52
N GLY A 290 9.45 8.89 -19.66
CA GLY A 290 9.43 8.20 -20.95
C GLY A 290 9.94 6.78 -20.90
N LYS A 291 10.24 6.20 -22.06
CA LYS A 291 10.74 4.82 -22.18
C LYS A 291 12.16 4.73 -21.63
N LEU A 292 12.39 3.79 -20.71
CA LEU A 292 13.71 3.56 -20.14
C LEU A 292 14.53 2.68 -21.09
N ASN A 293 15.75 3.08 -21.39
CA ASN A 293 16.71 2.22 -22.06
C ASN A 293 17.40 1.25 -21.07
N VAL A 294 18.28 0.39 -21.57
CA VAL A 294 19.04 -0.59 -20.76
C VAL A 294 19.89 0.06 -19.65
N SER A 295 20.21 1.34 -19.80
CA SER A 295 21.01 2.17 -18.90
C SER A 295 20.15 3.08 -18.03
N MET A 296 18.84 2.81 -17.95
CA MET A 296 17.88 3.56 -17.13
C MET A 296 17.92 5.07 -17.42
N THR A 297 17.99 5.42 -18.70
CA THR A 297 17.98 6.79 -19.21
C THR A 297 16.77 6.96 -20.11
N VAL A 298 16.14 8.12 -20.05
CA VAL A 298 15.03 8.47 -20.94
C VAL A 298 15.58 9.28 -22.12
N ARG A 299 15.47 8.74 -23.34
CA ARG A 299 15.76 9.48 -24.58
C ARG A 299 14.41 9.87 -25.19
N ASP A 300 14.20 11.16 -25.44
CA ASP A 300 12.96 11.72 -26.02
C ASP A 300 11.71 11.66 -25.11
N GLY A 301 11.90 11.91 -23.81
CA GLY A 301 10.80 11.96 -22.83
C GLY A 301 10.15 13.33 -22.68
N LYS A 302 9.07 13.36 -21.90
CA LYS A 302 8.33 14.58 -21.53
C LYS A 302 8.85 15.11 -20.19
N GLU A 303 9.25 16.38 -20.16
CA GLU A 303 9.61 17.06 -18.91
C GLU A 303 8.40 17.19 -17.99
N ILE A 304 8.63 16.95 -16.70
CA ILE A 304 7.64 17.04 -15.64
C ILE A 304 8.24 17.62 -14.37
N ASN A 305 7.47 18.39 -13.62
CA ASN A 305 7.83 18.75 -12.25
C ASN A 305 7.46 17.59 -11.30
N ILE A 306 8.46 16.92 -10.72
CA ILE A 306 8.20 15.74 -9.88
C ILE A 306 7.57 16.09 -8.53
N GLU A 307 7.64 17.34 -8.07
CA GLU A 307 6.96 17.78 -6.84
C GLU A 307 5.44 17.96 -7.04
N ASP A 308 4.97 18.12 -8.28
CA ASP A 308 3.54 18.19 -8.61
C ASP A 308 2.99 16.80 -8.95
N TYR A 309 2.49 16.11 -7.93
CA TYR A 309 1.84 14.81 -8.08
C TYR A 309 0.78 14.80 -9.19
N ASN A 310 -0.03 15.85 -9.32
CA ASN A 310 -1.11 15.86 -10.32
C ASN A 310 -0.54 15.95 -11.75
N GLU A 311 0.53 16.72 -11.93
CA GLU A 311 1.24 16.80 -13.21
C GLU A 311 1.87 15.46 -13.57
N VAL A 312 2.58 14.84 -12.62
CA VAL A 312 3.19 13.51 -12.78
C VAL A 312 2.13 12.49 -13.20
N MET A 313 1.03 12.39 -12.44
CA MET A 313 -0.05 11.45 -12.73
C MET A 313 -0.72 11.75 -14.06
N LYS A 314 -0.93 13.01 -14.39
CA LYS A 314 -1.44 13.41 -15.71
C LYS A 314 -0.51 12.92 -16.82
N VAL A 315 0.81 13.04 -16.66
CA VAL A 315 1.77 12.61 -17.68
C VAL A 315 1.84 11.09 -17.79
N ILE A 316 1.95 10.38 -16.66
CA ILE A 316 1.95 8.91 -16.60
C ILE A 316 0.69 8.33 -17.23
N ASN A 317 -0.46 8.96 -16.97
CA ASN A 317 -1.76 8.54 -17.52
C ASN A 317 -2.00 9.05 -18.95
N SER A 318 -1.34 10.14 -19.38
CA SER A 318 -1.44 10.65 -20.77
C SER A 318 -0.48 9.97 -21.74
N ASN A 319 0.62 9.39 -21.22
CA ASN A 319 1.60 8.57 -21.95
C ASN A 319 1.48 7.09 -21.55
N SER A 320 0.29 6.60 -21.21
CA SER A 320 -0.06 5.35 -21.90
C SER A 320 0.02 5.72 -23.38
N GLU A 321 1.05 5.27 -24.11
CA GLU A 321 0.80 4.89 -25.50
C GLU A 321 -0.59 4.26 -25.47
N GLU A 322 -1.55 4.78 -26.24
CA GLU A 322 -2.91 4.23 -26.30
C GLU A 322 -2.73 2.73 -26.31
N ILE A 323 -3.04 2.07 -25.20
CA ILE A 323 -2.93 0.62 -25.16
C ILE A 323 -4.03 0.23 -26.11
N GLU A 324 -3.65 -0.08 -27.36
CA GLU A 324 -4.61 -0.46 -28.35
C GLU A 324 -5.37 -1.64 -27.75
N LEU A 325 -6.70 -1.57 -27.78
CA LEU A 325 -7.53 -2.60 -27.14
C LEU A 325 -7.15 -4.01 -27.64
N SER A 326 -6.66 -4.08 -28.89
CA SER A 326 -6.08 -5.23 -29.59
C SER A 326 -4.86 -5.87 -28.90
N ASP A 327 -4.14 -5.17 -28.02
CA ASP A 327 -2.98 -5.68 -27.29
C ASP A 327 -3.31 -6.22 -25.91
N VAL A 328 -4.45 -5.83 -25.34
CA VAL A 328 -4.83 -6.25 -23.99
C VAL A 328 -5.35 -7.69 -24.02
N ARG A 329 -4.73 -8.57 -23.23
CA ARG A 329 -5.06 -10.01 -23.14
C ARG A 329 -5.72 -10.43 -21.83
N ASP A 330 -5.60 -9.60 -20.80
CA ASP A 330 -6.20 -9.82 -19.49
C ASP A 330 -7.59 -9.15 -19.43
N ILE A 331 -8.62 -9.88 -19.02
CA ILE A 331 -10.00 -9.37 -19.03
C ILE A 331 -10.19 -8.17 -18.09
N TYR A 332 -9.53 -8.11 -16.94
CA TYR A 332 -9.69 -7.00 -15.99
C TYR A 332 -9.12 -5.71 -16.57
N SER A 333 -7.93 -5.82 -17.15
CA SER A 333 -7.25 -4.73 -17.85
C SER A 333 -8.07 -4.27 -19.05
N TYR A 334 -8.68 -5.20 -19.79
CA TYR A 334 -9.53 -4.90 -20.93
C TYR A 334 -10.79 -4.13 -20.53
N LEU A 335 -11.52 -4.62 -19.52
CA LEU A 335 -12.72 -3.95 -19.01
C LEU A 335 -12.41 -2.56 -18.42
N LYS A 336 -11.24 -2.39 -17.77
CA LYS A 336 -10.77 -1.07 -17.30
C LYS A 336 -10.51 -0.12 -18.48
N ALA A 337 -9.84 -0.59 -19.54
CA ALA A 337 -9.55 0.21 -20.73
C ALA A 337 -10.83 0.68 -21.44
N LEU A 338 -11.84 -0.19 -21.54
CA LEU A 338 -13.14 0.15 -22.13
C LEU A 338 -13.87 1.28 -21.39
N GLY A 339 -13.68 1.39 -20.06
CA GLY A 339 -14.34 2.42 -19.24
C GLY A 339 -13.87 3.84 -19.52
N ASN A 340 -12.72 4.01 -20.19
CA ASN A 340 -12.11 5.31 -20.47
C ASN A 340 -12.44 5.84 -21.87
N GLY A 341 -12.99 5.01 -22.76
CA GLY A 341 -13.28 5.37 -24.15
C GLY A 341 -14.74 5.75 -24.42
N LYS A 342 -14.97 6.42 -25.56
CA LYS A 342 -16.32 6.71 -26.08
C LYS A 342 -16.79 5.61 -27.04
N TYR A 343 -16.85 4.39 -26.52
CA TYR A 343 -17.21 3.22 -27.33
C TYR A 343 -18.69 2.85 -27.19
N THR A 344 -19.23 2.27 -28.26
CA THR A 344 -20.35 1.32 -28.15
C THR A 344 -19.76 -0.09 -28.03
N ILE A 345 -20.13 -0.79 -26.96
CA ILE A 345 -19.66 -2.13 -26.62
C ILE A 345 -20.81 -3.10 -26.88
N LEU A 346 -20.63 -4.02 -27.82
CA LEU A 346 -21.58 -5.09 -28.12
C LEU A 346 -21.04 -6.40 -27.55
N VAL A 347 -21.85 -7.09 -26.76
CA VAL A 347 -21.47 -8.36 -26.11
C VAL A 347 -22.47 -9.45 -26.46
N SER A 348 -21.97 -10.65 -26.76
CA SER A 348 -22.76 -11.87 -26.89
C SER A 348 -22.06 -13.06 -26.25
N VAL A 349 -22.83 -13.97 -25.67
CA VAL A 349 -22.31 -15.20 -25.05
C VAL A 349 -22.52 -16.42 -25.95
N SER A 350 -21.50 -17.29 -26.00
CA SER A 350 -21.55 -18.63 -26.57
C SER A 350 -21.14 -19.67 -25.52
N ASP A 351 -21.89 -20.77 -25.40
CA ASP A 351 -21.76 -21.81 -24.34
C ASP A 351 -22.01 -21.28 -22.93
N ASP A 352 -21.06 -20.61 -22.30
CA ASP A 352 -21.16 -20.11 -20.93
C ASP A 352 -20.48 -18.76 -20.72
N GLY A 353 -21.24 -17.82 -20.15
CA GLY A 353 -20.81 -16.45 -19.89
C GLY A 353 -20.33 -16.18 -18.46
N VAL A 354 -20.39 -17.13 -17.53
CA VAL A 354 -20.42 -16.78 -16.09
C VAL A 354 -19.52 -17.62 -15.18
N ALA A 355 -19.09 -18.81 -15.59
CA ALA A 355 -18.47 -19.77 -14.67
C ALA A 355 -17.15 -19.27 -14.06
N ALA A 356 -16.31 -18.61 -14.84
CA ALA A 356 -15.02 -18.07 -14.43
C ALA A 356 -15.08 -16.62 -13.93
N LEU A 357 -16.25 -15.97 -13.98
CA LEU A 357 -16.40 -14.61 -13.46
C LEU A 357 -16.30 -14.58 -11.93
N ASN A 358 -15.53 -13.61 -11.42
CA ASN A 358 -15.41 -13.33 -9.99
C ASN A 358 -15.98 -11.94 -9.66
N ARG A 359 -15.83 -11.52 -8.39
CA ARG A 359 -16.34 -10.23 -7.91
C ARG A 359 -15.75 -9.04 -8.67
N GLU A 360 -14.43 -9.03 -8.89
CA GLU A 360 -13.75 -7.93 -9.56
C GLU A 360 -14.23 -7.80 -11.02
N ALA A 361 -14.33 -8.91 -11.75
CA ALA A 361 -14.83 -8.89 -13.13
C ALA A 361 -16.28 -8.37 -13.19
N MET A 362 -17.13 -8.77 -12.24
CA MET A 362 -18.50 -8.26 -12.14
C MET A 362 -18.57 -6.78 -11.79
N GLU A 363 -17.73 -6.29 -10.89
CA GLU A 363 -17.65 -4.87 -10.54
C GLU A 363 -17.24 -4.04 -11.75
N LEU A 364 -16.29 -4.52 -12.55
CA LEU A 364 -15.87 -3.86 -13.80
C LEU A 364 -16.99 -3.87 -14.85
N LEU A 365 -17.67 -4.99 -15.06
CA LEU A 365 -18.83 -5.07 -15.96
C LEU A 365 -19.95 -4.12 -15.53
N ARG A 366 -20.21 -3.99 -14.22
CA ARG A 366 -21.18 -3.03 -13.67
C ARG A 366 -20.76 -1.58 -13.93
N LYS A 367 -19.47 -1.26 -13.79
CA LYS A 367 -18.93 0.08 -14.13
C LYS A 367 -19.13 0.42 -15.61
N LEU A 368 -19.09 -0.56 -16.51
CA LEU A 368 -19.41 -0.38 -17.93
C LEU A 368 -20.92 -0.25 -18.21
N GLY A 369 -21.77 -0.60 -17.26
CA GLY A 369 -23.23 -0.44 -17.35
C GLY A 369 -24.01 -1.75 -17.46
N VAL A 370 -23.39 -2.92 -17.29
CA VAL A 370 -24.12 -4.19 -17.17
C VAL A 370 -24.99 -4.17 -15.91
N LYS A 371 -26.28 -4.48 -16.04
CA LYS A 371 -27.24 -4.44 -14.93
C LYS A 371 -27.50 -5.81 -14.31
N THR A 372 -27.51 -6.86 -15.11
CA THR A 372 -27.73 -8.23 -14.65
C THR A 372 -26.57 -8.68 -13.77
N ASN A 373 -26.91 -9.26 -12.62
CA ASN A 373 -25.94 -9.83 -11.72
C ASN A 373 -25.57 -11.25 -12.17
N LEU A 374 -24.57 -11.37 -13.03
CA LEU A 374 -24.15 -12.65 -13.64
C LEU A 374 -23.42 -13.59 -12.67
N ALA A 375 -22.78 -13.03 -11.63
CA ALA A 375 -22.11 -13.79 -10.57
C ALA A 375 -22.32 -13.10 -9.22
N GLU A 376 -22.96 -13.79 -8.26
CA GLU A 376 -23.18 -13.31 -6.89
C GLU A 376 -22.58 -14.28 -5.88
N GLN A 377 -21.89 -13.81 -4.84
CA GLN A 377 -21.50 -14.71 -3.74
C GLN A 377 -22.68 -14.91 -2.79
N ASN A 378 -22.98 -16.16 -2.46
CA ASN A 378 -23.70 -16.46 -1.23
C ASN A 378 -22.71 -16.84 -0.11
N ILE A 379 -23.18 -16.77 1.13
CA ILE A 379 -22.45 -17.09 2.37
C ILE A 379 -21.70 -18.42 2.15
N GLU A 380 -20.39 -18.43 2.43
CA GLU A 380 -19.42 -19.54 2.22
C GLU A 380 -18.63 -19.56 0.88
N ASN A 381 -18.28 -18.41 0.30
CA ASN A 381 -17.36 -18.32 -0.86
C ASN A 381 -17.80 -19.09 -2.12
N VAL A 382 -19.06 -19.49 -2.22
CA VAL A 382 -19.63 -20.10 -3.43
C VAL A 382 -20.22 -18.99 -4.30
N VAL A 383 -19.68 -18.85 -5.51
CA VAL A 383 -20.27 -17.99 -6.54
C VAL A 383 -21.56 -18.68 -7.02
N ASN A 384 -22.71 -18.11 -6.67
CA ASN A 384 -24.00 -18.43 -7.24
C ASN A 384 -23.96 -18.03 -8.73
N ARG A 385 -23.83 -19.03 -9.59
CA ARG A 385 -23.86 -18.91 -11.05
C ARG A 385 -25.29 -19.05 -11.53
N ALA A 386 -26.15 -18.11 -11.13
CA ALA A 386 -27.61 -18.17 -11.37
C ALA A 386 -27.97 -18.36 -12.84
N TYR A 387 -27.07 -17.99 -13.75
CA TYR A 387 -27.26 -18.04 -15.19
C TYR A 387 -26.20 -18.89 -15.91
N TYR A 388 -25.68 -19.93 -15.23
CA TYR A 388 -24.76 -20.88 -15.83
C TYR A 388 -25.34 -21.42 -17.14
N ARG A 389 -24.59 -21.28 -18.23
CA ARG A 389 -24.93 -21.69 -19.60
C ARG A 389 -26.13 -21.01 -20.26
N ASN A 390 -26.59 -19.89 -19.71
CA ASN A 390 -27.61 -19.07 -20.36
C ASN A 390 -27.01 -18.26 -21.51
N SER A 391 -27.86 -17.98 -22.49
CA SER A 391 -27.61 -16.96 -23.50
C SER A 391 -27.64 -15.58 -22.84
N PHE A 392 -26.76 -14.68 -23.27
CA PHE A 392 -26.70 -13.31 -22.79
C PHE A 392 -26.18 -12.39 -23.89
N TYR A 393 -26.83 -11.24 -24.05
CA TYR A 393 -26.25 -10.12 -24.78
C TYR A 393 -26.39 -8.82 -24.00
N CYS A 394 -25.51 -7.87 -24.28
CA CYS A 394 -25.71 -6.48 -23.92
C CYS A 394 -25.14 -5.54 -24.98
N VAL A 395 -25.71 -4.33 -25.01
CA VAL A 395 -25.22 -3.19 -25.77
C VAL A 395 -25.04 -2.05 -24.77
N LEU A 396 -23.80 -1.62 -24.61
CA LEU A 396 -23.42 -0.55 -23.69
C LEU A 396 -22.91 0.63 -24.50
N ARG A 397 -23.31 1.83 -24.11
CA ARG A 397 -22.95 3.07 -24.82
C ARG A 397 -22.62 4.15 -23.82
N HIS A 398 -21.40 4.67 -23.86
CA HIS A 398 -20.92 5.69 -22.91
C HIS A 398 -21.20 5.33 -21.44
N GLY A 399 -20.91 4.07 -21.06
CA GLY A 399 -21.15 3.56 -19.70
C GLY A 399 -22.63 3.34 -19.34
N LYS A 400 -23.54 3.42 -20.31
CA LYS A 400 -24.99 3.22 -20.10
C LYS A 400 -25.47 1.97 -20.82
N ASN A 401 -26.33 1.23 -20.13
CA ASN A 401 -27.05 0.10 -20.69
C ASN A 401 -28.09 0.57 -21.73
N VAL A 402 -27.92 0.19 -23.00
CA VAL A 402 -28.88 0.48 -24.08
C VAL A 402 -29.87 -0.69 -24.21
N ALA A 403 -29.34 -1.91 -24.26
CA ALA A 403 -30.11 -3.13 -24.33
C ALA A 403 -29.37 -4.25 -23.60
N GLU A 404 -30.11 -5.13 -22.94
CA GLU A 404 -29.55 -6.27 -22.23
C GLU A 404 -30.63 -7.35 -22.10
N LYS A 405 -30.28 -8.61 -22.35
CA LYS A 405 -31.18 -9.73 -22.13
C LYS A 405 -30.39 -10.98 -21.75
N ILE A 406 -30.97 -11.77 -20.84
CA ILE A 406 -30.47 -13.08 -20.43
C ILE A 406 -31.61 -14.10 -20.50
N GLY A 407 -31.31 -15.34 -20.90
CA GLY A 407 -32.33 -16.38 -21.06
C GLY A 407 -31.75 -17.75 -21.36
N GLU A 408 -32.55 -18.79 -21.21
CA GLU A 408 -32.19 -20.17 -21.57
C GLU A 408 -32.40 -20.44 -23.08
N GLU A 409 -33.10 -19.54 -23.77
CA GLU A 409 -33.39 -19.60 -25.20
C GLU A 409 -32.33 -18.90 -26.07
N ASN A 410 -32.39 -19.11 -27.39
CA ASN A 410 -31.61 -18.31 -28.33
C ASN A 410 -32.07 -16.85 -28.26
N LEU A 411 -31.12 -15.93 -28.08
CA LEU A 411 -31.40 -14.51 -28.00
C LEU A 411 -30.94 -13.82 -29.28
N SER A 412 -31.74 -12.87 -29.75
CA SER A 412 -31.35 -11.96 -30.83
C SER A 412 -31.77 -10.52 -30.55
N LEU A 413 -31.02 -9.58 -31.13
CA LEU A 413 -31.28 -8.15 -31.10
C LEU A 413 -30.84 -7.54 -32.43
N SER A 414 -31.59 -6.55 -32.92
CA SER A 414 -31.13 -5.67 -33.99
C SER A 414 -31.28 -4.22 -33.57
N GLY A 415 -30.41 -3.35 -34.06
CA GLY A 415 -30.44 -1.93 -33.76
C GLY A 415 -29.59 -1.12 -34.73
N VAL A 416 -29.40 0.16 -34.42
CA VAL A 416 -28.60 1.11 -35.22
C VAL A 416 -27.58 1.82 -34.34
N LEU A 417 -26.39 2.02 -34.88
CA LEU A 417 -25.31 2.83 -34.32
C LEU A 417 -25.55 4.33 -34.62
N PRO A 418 -24.84 5.27 -33.96
CA PRO A 418 -24.98 6.71 -34.20
C PRO A 418 -24.89 7.20 -35.64
N ASP A 419 -24.15 6.48 -36.48
CA ASP A 419 -23.90 6.76 -37.89
C ASP A 419 -24.87 6.03 -38.82
N ASP A 420 -25.97 5.53 -38.27
CA ASP A 420 -27.00 4.74 -38.96
C ASP A 420 -26.55 3.34 -39.42
N ALA A 421 -25.33 2.89 -39.06
CA ALA A 421 -24.89 1.53 -39.33
C ALA A 421 -25.77 0.52 -38.59
N GLU A 422 -26.25 -0.51 -39.29
CA GLU A 422 -27.15 -1.51 -38.74
C GLU A 422 -26.36 -2.59 -38.02
N TYR A 423 -26.77 -2.97 -36.80
CA TYR A 423 -26.15 -4.09 -36.10
C TYR A 423 -27.16 -5.18 -35.74
N THR A 424 -26.67 -6.42 -35.70
CA THR A 424 -27.41 -7.58 -35.20
C THR A 424 -26.56 -8.39 -34.23
N ILE A 425 -27.14 -8.80 -33.11
CA ILE A 425 -26.50 -9.68 -32.12
C ILE A 425 -27.32 -10.96 -32.01
N GLU A 426 -26.65 -12.11 -31.99
CA GLU A 426 -27.20 -13.41 -31.63
C GLU A 426 -26.35 -14.04 -30.52
N SER A 427 -27.02 -14.62 -29.52
CA SER A 427 -26.37 -15.34 -28.43
C SER A 427 -27.10 -16.64 -28.14
N SER A 428 -26.31 -17.71 -28.03
CA SER A 428 -26.76 -19.05 -27.69
C SER A 428 -25.83 -19.67 -26.64
N GLY A 429 -26.30 -19.68 -25.40
CA GLY A 429 -25.71 -20.47 -24.34
C GLY A 429 -26.00 -21.97 -24.51
N GLN A 430 -25.25 -22.81 -23.81
CA GLN A 430 -25.35 -24.27 -23.93
C GLN A 430 -26.72 -24.83 -23.54
N ASN A 431 -27.51 -24.10 -22.75
CA ASN A 431 -28.89 -24.49 -22.39
C ASN A 431 -29.85 -24.50 -23.60
N THR A 432 -29.50 -23.82 -24.69
CA THR A 432 -30.29 -23.83 -25.94
C THR A 432 -30.18 -25.16 -26.71
N GLY A 433 -29.24 -26.04 -26.36
CA GLY A 433 -28.90 -27.25 -27.11
C GLY A 433 -27.94 -27.01 -28.29
N GLY A 434 -27.61 -25.75 -28.58
CA GLY A 434 -26.52 -25.32 -29.48
C GLY A 434 -25.66 -24.25 -28.82
N VAL A 435 -24.57 -23.85 -29.47
CA VAL A 435 -23.72 -22.73 -29.01
C VAL A 435 -23.36 -21.85 -30.19
N ASN A 436 -23.53 -20.54 -30.05
CA ASN A 436 -23.30 -19.56 -31.10
C ASN A 436 -23.16 -18.17 -30.49
N SER A 437 -22.27 -17.37 -31.06
CA SER A 437 -22.16 -15.93 -30.85
C SER A 437 -21.94 -15.29 -32.22
N SER A 438 -22.77 -14.30 -32.53
CA SER A 438 -22.72 -13.55 -33.78
C SER A 438 -23.02 -12.09 -33.48
N ILE A 439 -22.14 -11.20 -33.94
CA ILE A 439 -22.29 -9.76 -33.82
C ILE A 439 -21.91 -9.19 -35.18
N ARG A 440 -22.93 -8.72 -35.91
CA ARG A 440 -22.74 -8.14 -37.24
C ARG A 440 -23.00 -6.66 -37.22
N ILE A 441 -22.19 -5.92 -37.98
CA ILE A 441 -22.35 -4.48 -38.25
C ILE A 441 -22.30 -4.31 -39.76
N ASP A 442 -23.33 -3.69 -40.34
CA ASP A 442 -23.57 -3.59 -41.80
C ASP A 442 -23.46 -4.94 -42.53
N GLY A 443 -23.93 -6.00 -41.87
CA GLY A 443 -23.91 -7.36 -42.37
C GLY A 443 -22.55 -8.09 -42.28
N ASN A 444 -21.47 -7.42 -41.88
CA ASN A 444 -20.16 -8.03 -41.67
C ASN A 444 -20.06 -8.66 -40.27
N GLU A 445 -19.53 -9.88 -40.17
CA GLU A 445 -19.36 -10.61 -38.91
C GLU A 445 -18.10 -10.17 -38.16
N TYR A 446 -18.27 -9.78 -36.90
CA TYR A 446 -17.19 -9.33 -36.04
C TYR A 446 -17.05 -10.16 -34.76
N ALA A 447 -18.02 -11.00 -34.40
CA ALA A 447 -17.87 -11.88 -33.26
C ALA A 447 -16.79 -12.94 -33.54
N MET A 448 -16.01 -13.24 -32.50
CA MET A 448 -15.01 -14.31 -32.55
C MET A 448 -15.67 -15.70 -32.61
N ASN A 449 -16.93 -15.81 -32.18
CA ASN A 449 -17.71 -17.05 -32.07
C ASN A 449 -16.97 -18.17 -31.34
N PHE A 450 -16.23 -17.81 -30.30
CA PHE A 450 -15.63 -18.76 -29.36
C PHE A 450 -16.49 -18.86 -28.11
N ARG A 451 -16.30 -19.96 -27.37
CA ARG A 451 -16.90 -20.16 -26.05
C ARG A 451 -16.50 -19.01 -25.11
N GLY A 452 -17.50 -18.45 -24.43
CA GLY A 452 -17.32 -17.36 -23.47
C GLY A 452 -18.11 -16.10 -23.83
N MET A 453 -17.65 -14.96 -23.31
CA MET A 453 -18.14 -13.65 -23.70
C MET A 453 -17.37 -13.13 -24.92
N ASN A 454 -18.08 -12.80 -25.98
CA ASN A 454 -17.55 -12.20 -27.21
C ASN A 454 -17.89 -10.71 -27.19
N PHE A 455 -16.86 -9.88 -27.28
CA PHE A 455 -16.91 -8.42 -27.30
C PHE A 455 -16.58 -7.91 -28.71
N VAL A 456 -17.38 -6.97 -29.18
CA VAL A 456 -17.10 -6.15 -30.38
C VAL A 456 -17.18 -4.70 -29.95
N ILE A 457 -16.10 -3.96 -30.16
CA ILE A 457 -15.96 -2.57 -29.70
C ILE A 457 -16.01 -1.66 -30.91
N TYR A 458 -17.00 -0.78 -30.92
CA TYR A 458 -17.20 0.17 -32.00
C TYR A 458 -16.87 1.59 -31.52
N ASP A 459 -15.98 2.26 -32.26
CA ASP A 459 -15.63 3.66 -32.03
C ASP A 459 -16.63 4.57 -32.76
N GLU A 460 -17.39 5.34 -31.98
CA GLU A 460 -18.42 6.24 -32.51
C GLU A 460 -17.85 7.50 -33.17
N GLU A 461 -16.60 7.85 -32.92
CA GLU A 461 -15.94 9.02 -33.50
C GLU A 461 -15.28 8.66 -34.82
N GLN A 462 -14.67 7.47 -34.91
CA GLN A 462 -13.97 7.01 -36.10
C GLN A 462 -14.84 6.12 -37.03
N HIS A 463 -16.01 5.69 -36.55
CA HIS A 463 -16.99 4.89 -37.27
C HIS A 463 -16.49 3.51 -37.74
N PHE A 464 -15.72 2.81 -36.90
CA PHE A 464 -15.29 1.44 -37.18
C PHE A 464 -15.12 0.60 -35.91
N VAL A 465 -14.98 -0.71 -36.11
CA VAL A 465 -14.72 -1.68 -35.04
C VAL A 465 -13.24 -1.66 -34.67
N VAL A 466 -12.92 -1.22 -33.45
CA VAL A 466 -11.54 -1.09 -32.94
C VAL A 466 -11.01 -2.38 -32.30
N ASP A 467 -11.88 -3.29 -31.85
CA ASP A 467 -11.47 -4.62 -31.40
C ASP A 467 -12.60 -5.65 -31.47
N SER A 468 -12.21 -6.91 -31.68
CA SER A 468 -13.05 -8.09 -31.67
C SER A 468 -12.35 -9.19 -30.87
N VAL A 469 -12.86 -9.48 -29.67
CA VAL A 469 -12.20 -10.40 -28.73
C VAL A 469 -13.21 -11.27 -28.02
N CYS A 470 -12.81 -12.49 -27.67
CA CYS A 470 -13.56 -13.37 -26.79
C CYS A 470 -12.73 -13.72 -25.55
N PHE A 471 -13.36 -13.68 -24.38
CA PHE A 471 -12.78 -14.19 -23.15
C PHE A 471 -13.52 -15.47 -22.74
N ASP A 472 -12.79 -16.58 -22.56
CA ASP A 472 -13.36 -17.87 -22.15
C ASP A 472 -13.81 -17.83 -20.69
N THR A 473 -15.01 -17.29 -20.47
CA THR A 473 -15.67 -17.22 -19.18
C THR A 473 -16.18 -18.58 -18.68
N ASN A 474 -15.98 -19.68 -19.41
CA ASN A 474 -16.29 -21.02 -18.93
C ASN A 474 -15.10 -21.62 -18.14
N SER A 475 -13.88 -21.50 -18.70
CA SER A 475 -12.74 -22.34 -18.26
C SER A 475 -11.48 -21.63 -17.78
N GLY A 476 -11.41 -20.30 -17.79
CA GLY A 476 -10.25 -19.60 -17.20
C GLY A 476 -9.97 -18.17 -17.66
N LEU A 477 -10.91 -17.50 -18.34
CA LEU A 477 -10.78 -16.12 -18.84
C LEU A 477 -9.70 -15.94 -19.91
N TYR A 478 -9.36 -17.00 -20.65
CA TYR A 478 -8.41 -16.94 -21.75
C TYR A 478 -8.90 -16.03 -22.87
N CYS A 479 -8.01 -15.18 -23.38
CA CYS A 479 -8.28 -14.31 -24.52
C CYS A 479 -8.14 -15.07 -25.85
N HIS A 480 -9.18 -14.99 -26.67
CA HIS A 480 -9.20 -15.38 -28.08
C HIS A 480 -9.42 -14.13 -28.93
N ARG A 481 -8.54 -13.88 -29.88
CA ARG A 481 -8.61 -12.75 -30.82
C ARG A 481 -8.23 -13.26 -32.20
N GLN A 482 -8.77 -12.69 -33.27
CA GLN A 482 -8.27 -13.01 -34.61
C GLN A 482 -6.80 -12.58 -34.66
N ALA A 483 -5.92 -13.46 -35.15
CA ALA A 483 -4.58 -13.01 -35.50
C ALA A 483 -4.77 -11.99 -36.62
N GLU A 484 -4.30 -10.76 -36.41
CA GLU A 484 -4.35 -9.74 -37.44
C GLU A 484 -3.77 -10.32 -38.74
N HIS A 485 -4.45 -10.05 -39.86
CA HIS A 485 -3.82 -10.17 -41.16
C HIS A 485 -2.63 -9.19 -41.18
N MET A 486 -1.43 -9.68 -40.82
CA MET A 486 -0.16 -9.00 -41.06
C MET A 486 -0.02 -8.55 -42.51
#